data_AF-A0A7S0C6F0-F1
#
_entry.id   AF-A0A7S0C6F0-F1
#
_cell.length_a   1.000
_cell.length_b   1.000
_cell.length_c   1.000
_cell.angle_alpha   90.00
_cell.angle_beta   90.00
_cell.angle_gamma   90.00
#
_symmetry.space_group_name_H-M   'P 1'
#
loop_
_entity.id
_entity.type
_entity.pdbx_description
1 polymer ?
#
loop_
_entity_poly.entity_id
_entity_poly.type
_entity_poly.pdbx_seq_one_letter_code
_entity_poly.pdbx_strand_id
1 'polypeptide(L)'
;TVKGDIITSIAAYDAWSDAERNLANTPTKNQTSSRRAVAYQYALDHNTLLTVDRLLRQFRQSLMESGFIDADNKLHGNEGNNDNDDSNKYERKMFPASSLPQDKKIAHKQYDALLTSCCLVAGLYPNIVTLLRPPQNTRKKGSSRGVGGGGGGKLLTKEGQICKVSSQSFQSERIRNASASGKDAYAMYHAKHRTQGVCGGAQNQVTMSNPGSGKEKGGGGGDIYLSEVNFVPRYALLLFSGGTIELRDNTAIVLDGWLKFKVGPSKSSNSSSSSYPASTGIVLIRELRKELDKMLLKRLQYCSNNGPYTREGENEIAPSLDVDGRIVTDKMLQKVVHVVTHLLMEE
;
A
#
# COMPACT_ATOMS: atom_id res chain seq x y z
N THR A 1 4.35 -11.56 1.03
CA THR A 1 3.22 -10.93 1.76
C THR A 1 3.47 -9.45 1.89
N VAL A 2 2.57 -8.63 1.37
CA VAL A 2 2.58 -7.20 1.61
C VAL A 2 2.36 -6.96 3.10
N LYS A 3 3.18 -6.11 3.72
CA LYS A 3 3.01 -5.74 5.13
C LYS A 3 3.30 -4.25 5.30
N GLY A 4 2.47 -3.59 6.08
CA GLY A 4 2.56 -2.16 6.32
C GLY A 4 1.56 -1.72 7.37
N ASP A 5 1.82 -0.57 7.97
CA ASP A 5 1.02 -0.05 9.09
C ASP A 5 -0.44 0.22 8.67
N ILE A 6 -0.65 0.73 7.45
CA ILE A 6 -1.99 1.00 6.91
C ILE A 6 -2.72 -0.30 6.62
N ILE A 7 -2.04 -1.28 6.02
CA ILE A 7 -2.63 -2.59 5.72
C ILE A 7 -3.05 -3.31 7.00
N THR A 8 -2.29 -3.15 8.08
CA THR A 8 -2.66 -3.70 9.39
C THR A 8 -3.87 -3.00 9.98
N SER A 9 -3.97 -1.68 9.79
CA SER A 9 -5.13 -0.90 10.20
C SER A 9 -6.39 -1.33 9.43
N ILE A 10 -6.28 -1.61 8.13
CA ILE A 10 -7.37 -2.17 7.31
C ILE A 10 -7.79 -3.54 7.84
N ALA A 11 -6.83 -4.44 8.09
CA ALA A 11 -7.13 -5.77 8.60
C ALA A 11 -7.79 -5.74 10.00
N ALA A 12 -7.37 -4.81 10.87
CA ALA A 12 -7.97 -4.60 12.18
C ALA A 12 -9.41 -4.08 12.06
N TYR A 13 -9.63 -3.13 11.15
CA TYR A 13 -10.95 -2.60 10.84
C TYR A 13 -11.88 -3.69 10.28
N ASP A 14 -11.40 -4.50 9.34
CA ASP A 14 -12.17 -5.60 8.75
C ASP A 14 -12.58 -6.62 9.81
N ALA A 15 -11.67 -7.02 10.69
CA ALA A 15 -11.96 -7.93 11.80
C ALA A 15 -13.06 -7.36 12.73
N TRP A 16 -12.99 -6.07 13.05
CA TRP A 16 -14.00 -5.38 13.85
C TRP A 16 -15.35 -5.24 13.12
N SER A 17 -15.32 -4.94 11.82
CA SER A 17 -16.52 -4.83 10.97
C SER A 17 -17.22 -6.18 10.85
N ASP A 18 -16.48 -7.26 10.63
CA ASP A 18 -16.99 -8.63 10.48
C ASP A 18 -17.60 -9.20 11.77
N ALA A 19 -17.15 -8.73 12.94
CA ALA A 19 -17.72 -9.10 14.23
C ALA A 19 -19.21 -8.74 14.35
N GLU A 20 -19.68 -7.68 13.66
CA GLU A 20 -21.11 -7.35 13.56
C GLU A 20 -21.85 -8.33 12.65
N ARG A 21 -21.24 -8.73 11.53
CA ARG A 21 -21.87 -9.61 10.54
C ARG A 21 -22.13 -11.01 11.08
N ASN A 22 -21.20 -11.55 11.85
CA ASN A 22 -21.33 -12.90 12.43
C ASN A 22 -22.46 -12.99 13.46
N LEU A 23 -22.83 -11.88 14.10
CA LEU A 23 -23.95 -11.81 15.04
C LEU A 23 -25.31 -11.66 14.36
N ALA A 24 -25.38 -11.05 13.17
CA ALA A 24 -26.64 -10.90 12.44
C ALA A 24 -27.29 -12.26 12.09
N ASN A 25 -26.51 -13.34 12.11
CA ASN A 25 -26.98 -14.71 11.88
C ASN A 25 -27.41 -15.44 13.16
N THR A 26 -27.22 -14.85 14.35
CA THR A 26 -27.62 -15.42 15.64
C THR A 26 -28.33 -14.34 16.48
N PRO A 27 -29.67 -14.24 16.43
CA PRO A 27 -30.43 -13.19 17.10
C PRO A 27 -30.36 -13.36 18.62
N THR A 28 -29.31 -12.83 19.22
CA THR A 28 -29.16 -12.68 20.67
C THR A 28 -29.03 -11.19 20.99
N LYS A 29 -29.62 -10.75 22.11
CA LYS A 29 -29.81 -9.33 22.49
C LYS A 29 -28.52 -8.50 22.67
N ASN A 30 -27.33 -9.04 22.40
CA ASN A 30 -26.04 -8.44 22.78
C ASN A 30 -25.13 -8.12 21.57
N GLN A 31 -25.65 -7.57 20.48
CA GLN A 31 -24.84 -7.30 19.27
C GLN A 31 -23.68 -6.32 19.50
N THR A 32 -23.89 -5.27 20.31
CA THR A 32 -22.85 -4.27 20.63
C THR A 32 -21.69 -4.83 21.44
N SER A 33 -21.89 -5.98 22.11
CA SER A 33 -20.87 -6.61 22.95
C SER A 33 -19.71 -7.21 22.12
N SER A 34 -19.98 -7.76 20.93
CA SER A 34 -18.94 -8.44 20.14
C SER A 34 -17.94 -7.47 19.50
N ARG A 35 -18.43 -6.36 18.92
CA ARG A 35 -17.55 -5.31 18.38
C ARG A 35 -16.64 -4.71 19.45
N ARG A 36 -17.18 -4.48 20.64
CA ARG A 36 -16.40 -4.01 21.79
C ARG A 36 -15.43 -5.07 22.28
N ALA A 37 -15.80 -6.34 22.28
CA ALA A 37 -14.90 -7.43 22.65
C ALA A 37 -13.71 -7.54 21.68
N VAL A 38 -13.94 -7.44 20.36
CA VAL A 38 -12.86 -7.41 19.36
C VAL A 38 -11.98 -6.18 19.54
N ALA A 39 -12.58 -5.00 19.74
CA ALA A 39 -11.81 -3.79 20.01
C ALA A 39 -10.93 -3.93 21.26
N TYR A 40 -11.48 -4.48 22.35
CA TYR A 40 -10.73 -4.75 23.58
C TYR A 40 -9.59 -5.76 23.36
N GLN A 41 -9.86 -6.86 22.64
CA GLN A 41 -8.87 -7.91 22.36
C GLN A 41 -7.64 -7.39 21.63
N TYR A 42 -7.83 -6.47 20.67
CA TYR A 42 -6.76 -5.91 19.86
C TYR A 42 -6.28 -4.52 20.33
N ALA A 43 -6.71 -4.08 21.52
CA ALA A 43 -6.40 -2.75 22.06
C ALA A 43 -6.75 -1.60 21.10
N LEU A 44 -7.89 -1.70 20.41
CA LEU A 44 -8.43 -0.70 19.49
C LEU A 44 -9.45 0.20 20.19
N ASP A 45 -9.52 1.46 19.76
CA ASP A 45 -10.57 2.38 20.19
C ASP A 45 -11.85 2.15 19.36
N HIS A 46 -12.90 1.67 20.02
CA HIS A 46 -14.20 1.42 19.41
C HIS A 46 -14.84 2.69 18.81
N ASN A 47 -14.71 3.83 19.48
CA ASN A 47 -15.29 5.09 19.00
C ASN A 47 -14.54 5.60 17.78
N THR A 48 -13.21 5.46 17.76
CA THR A 48 -12.43 5.74 16.55
C THR A 48 -12.86 4.86 15.38
N LEU A 49 -13.08 3.57 15.59
CA LEU A 49 -13.55 2.66 14.53
C LEU A 49 -14.95 3.02 14.01
N LEU A 50 -15.85 3.50 14.88
CA LEU A 50 -17.15 4.04 14.47
C LEU A 50 -16.99 5.31 13.61
N THR A 51 -16.08 6.20 13.97
CA THR A 51 -15.77 7.40 13.18
C THR A 51 -15.18 7.03 11.81
N VAL A 52 -14.25 6.07 11.77
CA VAL A 52 -13.69 5.54 10.52
C VAL A 52 -14.79 4.92 9.66
N ASP A 53 -15.74 4.17 10.24
CA ASP A 53 -16.88 3.62 9.49
C ASP A 53 -17.73 4.72 8.84
N ARG A 54 -18.01 5.80 9.58
CA ARG A 54 -18.75 6.96 9.03
C ARG A 54 -18.00 7.63 7.89
N LEU A 55 -16.70 7.87 8.06
CA LEU A 55 -15.85 8.45 7.01
C LEU A 55 -15.83 7.58 5.76
N LEU A 56 -15.75 6.25 5.92
CA LEU A 56 -15.80 5.32 4.78
C LEU A 56 -17.12 5.42 4.02
N ARG A 57 -18.25 5.54 4.71
CA ARG A 57 -19.55 5.75 4.06
C ARG A 57 -19.61 7.08 3.33
N GLN A 58 -19.08 8.15 3.92
CA GLN A 58 -18.99 9.46 3.27
C GLN A 58 -18.13 9.42 2.00
N PHE A 59 -16.92 8.85 2.06
CA PHE A 59 -16.07 8.71 0.86
C PHE A 59 -16.75 7.85 -0.22
N ARG A 60 -17.43 6.78 0.18
CA ARG A 60 -18.19 5.96 -0.75
C ARG A 60 -19.32 6.75 -1.41
N GLN A 61 -20.07 7.52 -0.62
CA GLN A 61 -21.10 8.41 -1.14
C GLN A 61 -20.53 9.39 -2.16
N SER A 62 -19.40 10.03 -1.85
CA SER A 62 -18.73 10.92 -2.80
C SER A 62 -18.28 10.21 -4.08
N LEU A 63 -17.81 8.95 -3.99
CA LEU A 63 -17.46 8.15 -5.17
C LEU A 63 -18.69 7.76 -6.00
N MET A 64 -19.83 7.49 -5.36
CA MET A 64 -21.10 7.23 -6.05
C MET A 64 -21.61 8.50 -6.75
N GLU A 65 -21.63 9.63 -6.06
CA GLU A 65 -22.01 10.94 -6.61
C GLU A 65 -21.09 11.36 -7.77
N SER A 66 -19.83 10.96 -7.71
CA SER A 66 -18.85 11.20 -8.78
C SER A 66 -18.93 10.17 -9.91
N GLY A 67 -19.90 9.24 -9.90
CA GLY A 67 -20.06 8.22 -10.96
C GLY A 67 -18.97 7.14 -10.99
N PHE A 68 -18.08 7.08 -10.00
CA PHE A 68 -17.05 6.05 -9.91
C PHE A 68 -17.56 4.72 -9.37
N ILE A 69 -18.67 4.74 -8.63
CA ILE A 69 -19.36 3.57 -8.10
C ILE A 69 -20.81 3.63 -8.54
N ASP A 70 -21.31 2.53 -9.14
CA ASP A 70 -22.72 2.45 -9.52
C ASP A 70 -23.60 2.34 -8.28
N ALA A 71 -24.61 3.21 -8.17
CA ALA A 71 -25.61 3.16 -7.10
C ALA A 71 -26.44 1.86 -7.15
N ASP A 72 -26.53 1.25 -8.33
CA ASP A 72 -27.44 0.15 -8.66
C ASP A 72 -26.86 -1.25 -8.51
N ASN A 73 -25.71 -1.41 -7.82
CA ASN A 73 -25.35 -2.74 -7.29
C ASN A 73 -26.33 -3.27 -6.21
N LYS A 74 -27.48 -2.59 -6.04
CA LYS A 74 -28.73 -3.16 -5.52
C LYS A 74 -29.16 -4.32 -6.42
N LEU A 75 -28.67 -5.51 -6.10
CA LEU A 75 -29.50 -6.71 -6.03
C LEU A 75 -30.61 -6.80 -7.10
N HIS A 76 -30.28 -7.24 -8.32
CA HIS A 76 -31.19 -8.14 -9.05
C HIS A 76 -31.26 -9.53 -8.35
N GLY A 77 -31.28 -9.52 -7.02
CA GLY A 77 -31.67 -10.64 -6.19
C GLY A 77 -33.18 -10.64 -6.18
N ASN A 78 -33.75 -11.20 -7.24
CA ASN A 78 -35.08 -11.79 -7.35
C ASN A 78 -35.98 -11.51 -6.13
N GLU A 79 -36.90 -10.56 -6.28
CA GLU A 79 -37.93 -10.20 -5.31
C GLU A 79 -38.77 -11.43 -4.95
N GLY A 80 -38.37 -12.10 -3.87
CA GLY A 80 -39.23 -12.99 -3.10
C GLY A 80 -39.70 -12.24 -1.88
N ASN A 81 -40.90 -11.66 -1.98
CA ASN A 81 -41.72 -11.08 -0.92
C ASN A 81 -41.36 -11.56 0.50
N ASN A 82 -40.85 -10.67 1.34
CA ASN A 82 -41.05 -10.72 2.77
C ASN A 82 -40.82 -9.32 3.33
N ASP A 83 -41.92 -8.61 3.50
CA ASP A 83 -42.02 -7.35 4.22
C ASP A 83 -41.58 -7.57 5.67
N ASN A 84 -40.32 -7.24 5.96
CA ASN A 84 -39.92 -6.81 7.28
C ASN A 84 -38.80 -5.78 7.15
N ASP A 85 -39.19 -4.57 7.53
CA ASP A 85 -38.45 -3.32 7.59
C ASP A 85 -37.14 -3.49 8.38
N ASP A 86 -36.04 -3.68 7.66
CA ASP A 86 -34.68 -3.79 8.22
C ASP A 86 -33.71 -3.01 7.32
N SER A 87 -33.92 -1.69 7.26
CA SER A 87 -33.22 -0.72 6.40
C SER A 87 -31.70 -0.60 6.62
N ASN A 88 -31.11 -1.35 7.55
CA ASN A 88 -29.66 -1.34 7.83
C ASN A 88 -28.86 -2.52 7.26
N LYS A 89 -29.47 -3.47 6.52
CA LYS A 89 -28.78 -4.70 6.09
C LYS A 89 -28.03 -4.61 4.74
N TYR A 90 -28.13 -3.49 4.04
CA TYR A 90 -27.87 -3.44 2.59
C TYR A 90 -26.53 -2.81 2.16
N GLU A 91 -25.70 -2.32 3.08
CA GLU A 91 -24.61 -1.41 2.67
C GLU A 91 -23.25 -2.05 2.34
N ARG A 92 -23.03 -3.38 2.38
CA ARG A 92 -21.63 -3.91 2.30
C ARG A 92 -21.39 -5.24 1.57
N LYS A 93 -22.05 -5.46 0.43
CA LYS A 93 -21.84 -6.65 -0.44
C LYS A 93 -20.85 -6.46 -1.59
N MET A 94 -19.93 -5.48 -1.55
CA MET A 94 -19.10 -5.25 -2.74
C MET A 94 -18.06 -6.35 -3.02
N PHE A 95 -17.70 -7.20 -2.05
CA PHE A 95 -16.96 -8.45 -2.30
C PHE A 95 -17.25 -9.49 -1.19
N PRO A 96 -18.17 -10.46 -1.36
CA PRO A 96 -18.41 -11.47 -0.34
C PRO A 96 -17.29 -12.53 -0.41
N ALA A 97 -16.12 -12.19 0.13
CA ALA A 97 -15.06 -13.18 0.36
C ALA A 97 -15.49 -14.25 1.38
N SER A 98 -16.57 -14.02 2.14
CA SER A 98 -17.05 -14.91 3.20
C SER A 98 -17.58 -16.26 2.71
N SER A 99 -18.05 -16.37 1.45
CA SER A 99 -18.57 -17.63 0.89
C SER A 99 -17.52 -18.49 0.16
N LEU A 100 -16.29 -17.99 -0.01
CA LEU A 100 -15.24 -18.74 -0.69
C LEU A 100 -14.64 -19.83 0.21
N PRO A 101 -14.23 -20.98 -0.37
CA PRO A 101 -13.39 -21.97 0.30
C PRO A 101 -12.14 -21.32 0.94
N GLN A 102 -11.67 -21.86 2.07
CA GLN A 102 -10.62 -21.27 2.89
C GLN A 102 -9.32 -20.96 2.10
N ASP A 103 -8.95 -21.83 1.15
CA ASP A 103 -7.76 -21.63 0.30
C ASP A 103 -7.95 -20.49 -0.71
N LYS A 104 -9.16 -20.33 -1.25
CA LYS A 104 -9.51 -19.21 -2.15
C LYS A 104 -9.59 -17.88 -1.41
N LYS A 105 -9.96 -17.90 -0.12
CA LYS A 105 -9.94 -16.71 0.76
C LYS A 105 -8.52 -16.17 0.97
N ILE A 106 -7.54 -17.05 1.15
CA ILE A 106 -6.14 -16.64 1.33
C ILE A 106 -5.61 -15.97 0.06
N ALA A 107 -5.86 -16.56 -1.11
CA ALA A 107 -5.48 -15.98 -2.38
C ALA A 107 -6.12 -14.59 -2.59
N HIS A 108 -7.44 -14.47 -2.37
CA HIS A 108 -8.16 -13.19 -2.48
C HIS A 108 -7.54 -12.10 -1.59
N LYS A 109 -7.28 -12.41 -0.31
CA LYS A 109 -6.64 -11.46 0.63
C LYS A 109 -5.24 -11.04 0.19
N GLN A 110 -4.47 -11.94 -0.46
CA GLN A 110 -3.16 -11.59 -0.99
C GLN A 110 -3.28 -10.64 -2.19
N TYR A 111 -4.23 -10.87 -3.10
CA TYR A 111 -4.53 -9.95 -4.20
C TYR A 111 -4.99 -8.59 -3.67
N ASP A 112 -5.86 -8.57 -2.68
CA ASP A 112 -6.33 -7.33 -2.04
C ASP A 112 -5.17 -6.53 -1.46
N ALA A 113 -4.20 -7.19 -0.81
CA ALA A 113 -3.05 -6.50 -0.23
C ALA A 113 -2.09 -5.93 -1.30
N LEU A 114 -1.90 -6.63 -2.42
CA LEU A 114 -1.11 -6.14 -3.55
C LEU A 114 -1.80 -4.95 -4.23
N LEU A 115 -3.09 -5.04 -4.47
CA LEU A 115 -3.89 -3.95 -5.03
C LEU A 115 -3.90 -2.74 -4.10
N THR A 116 -4.09 -2.97 -2.79
CA THR A 116 -3.98 -1.94 -1.77
C THR A 116 -2.61 -1.26 -1.83
N SER A 117 -1.53 -2.01 -2.03
CA SER A 117 -0.19 -1.41 -2.20
C SER A 117 -0.12 -0.50 -3.42
N CYS A 118 -0.70 -0.91 -4.54
CA CYS A 118 -0.77 -0.08 -5.74
C CYS A 118 -1.54 1.23 -5.47
N CYS A 119 -2.68 1.14 -4.80
CA CYS A 119 -3.46 2.33 -4.40
C CYS A 119 -2.68 3.23 -3.43
N LEU A 120 -1.96 2.65 -2.47
CA LEU A 120 -1.09 3.39 -1.56
C LEU A 120 0.04 4.10 -2.32
N VAL A 121 0.63 3.45 -3.33
CA VAL A 121 1.63 4.10 -4.19
C VAL A 121 1.02 5.26 -4.95
N ALA A 122 -0.14 5.07 -5.59
CA ALA A 122 -0.82 6.12 -6.33
C ALA A 122 -1.16 7.33 -5.44
N GLY A 123 -1.60 7.10 -4.19
CA GLY A 123 -2.04 8.15 -3.28
C GLY A 123 -0.93 8.84 -2.49
N LEU A 124 0.17 8.15 -2.17
CA LEU A 124 1.23 8.68 -1.28
C LEU A 124 2.50 9.08 -2.04
N TYR A 125 2.62 8.84 -3.34
CA TYR A 125 3.77 9.30 -4.11
C TYR A 125 3.85 10.85 -4.07
N PRO A 126 5.01 11.48 -3.81
CA PRO A 126 6.38 10.95 -3.85
C PRO A 126 6.98 10.54 -2.48
N ASN A 127 6.17 10.28 -1.45
CA ASN A 127 6.65 9.95 -0.09
C ASN A 127 7.22 8.53 0.00
N ILE A 128 8.44 8.36 -0.53
CA ILE A 128 9.17 7.09 -0.59
C ILE A 128 10.46 7.18 0.19
N VAL A 129 10.85 6.04 0.77
CA VAL A 129 12.17 5.79 1.34
C VAL A 129 12.77 4.49 0.80
N THR A 130 14.09 4.49 0.66
CA THR A 130 14.86 3.30 0.31
C THR A 130 15.42 2.67 1.57
N LEU A 131 15.28 1.34 1.71
CA LEU A 131 15.87 0.58 2.80
C LEU A 131 17.34 0.27 2.49
N LEU A 132 18.24 0.99 3.13
CA LEU A 132 19.67 0.67 3.15
C LEU A 132 19.92 -0.50 4.09
N ARG A 133 20.54 -1.56 3.58
CA ARG A 133 20.83 -2.78 4.36
C ARG A 133 22.30 -2.82 4.76
N PRO A 134 22.62 -3.40 5.94
CA PRO A 134 24.01 -3.64 6.30
C PRO A 134 24.65 -4.63 5.32
N PRO A 135 25.87 -4.39 4.84
CA PRO A 135 26.56 -5.31 3.95
C PRO A 135 26.85 -6.63 4.69
N GLN A 136 26.61 -7.76 4.02
CA GLN A 136 26.66 -9.11 4.61
C GLN A 136 27.99 -9.43 5.33
N ASN A 137 29.10 -8.85 4.85
CA ASN A 137 30.44 -9.08 5.39
C ASN A 137 30.71 -8.38 6.73
N THR A 138 29.88 -7.42 7.13
CA THR A 138 30.08 -6.66 8.39
C THR A 138 29.65 -7.42 9.63
N ARG A 139 28.85 -8.49 9.51
CA ARG A 139 28.38 -9.28 10.66
C ARG A 139 29.44 -10.24 11.24
N LYS A 140 30.52 -10.54 10.50
CA LYS A 140 31.47 -11.60 10.88
C LYS A 140 32.66 -11.16 11.74
N LYS A 141 32.90 -9.85 11.96
CA LYS A 141 34.02 -9.38 12.80
C LYS A 141 33.54 -8.94 14.20
N GLY A 142 33.47 -9.91 15.12
CA GLY A 142 34.01 -9.76 16.48
C GLY A 142 33.40 -8.75 17.46
N SER A 143 32.15 -8.32 17.33
CA SER A 143 31.47 -7.57 18.41
C SER A 143 31.01 -8.53 19.52
N SER A 144 31.96 -9.19 20.20
CA SER A 144 31.72 -10.10 21.33
C SER A 144 31.69 -9.39 22.70
N ARG A 145 31.68 -8.06 22.74
CA ARG A 145 31.56 -7.30 23.99
C ARG A 145 30.32 -6.40 23.98
N GLY A 146 29.28 -6.91 24.62
CA GLY A 146 28.28 -6.12 25.34
C GLY A 146 27.27 -5.35 24.48
N VAL A 147 26.06 -5.90 24.41
CA VAL A 147 24.78 -5.17 24.34
C VAL A 147 24.71 -3.99 23.37
N GLY A 148 24.19 -4.28 22.17
CA GLY A 148 23.44 -3.32 21.36
C GLY A 148 24.24 -2.58 20.29
N GLY A 149 24.00 -2.92 19.02
CA GLY A 149 24.42 -2.02 17.93
C GLY A 149 24.88 -2.67 16.64
N GLY A 150 24.58 -3.94 16.39
CA GLY A 150 24.69 -4.50 15.03
C GLY A 150 23.76 -3.72 14.11
N GLY A 151 24.31 -2.81 13.31
CA GLY A 151 23.55 -1.83 12.52
C GLY A 151 22.45 -2.48 11.69
N GLY A 152 21.20 -2.30 12.12
CA GLY A 152 20.02 -2.68 11.35
C GLY A 152 19.91 -1.90 10.06
N GLY A 153 18.89 -2.22 9.27
CA GLY A 153 18.55 -1.42 8.10
C GLY A 153 18.27 0.04 8.46
N LYS A 154 18.48 0.94 7.51
CA LYS A 154 18.18 2.38 7.64
C LYS A 154 17.28 2.82 6.50
N LEU A 155 16.30 3.67 6.78
CA LEU A 155 15.47 4.25 5.74
C LEU A 155 16.09 5.57 5.26
N LEU A 156 16.20 5.74 3.96
CA LEU A 156 16.79 6.92 3.31
C LEU A 156 15.74 7.60 2.43
N THR A 157 15.52 8.90 2.62
CA THR A 157 14.65 9.70 1.74
C THR A 157 15.38 10.14 0.47
N LYS A 158 14.63 10.73 -0.47
CA LYS A 158 15.19 11.35 -1.69
C LYS A 158 16.28 12.39 -1.37
N GLU A 159 16.13 13.12 -0.27
CA GLU A 159 17.08 14.14 0.19
C GLU A 159 18.33 13.55 0.88
N GLY A 160 18.47 12.22 0.89
CA GLY A 160 19.59 11.55 1.59
C GLY A 160 19.47 11.59 3.12
N GLN A 161 18.30 11.92 3.66
CA GLN A 161 18.06 11.97 5.09
C GLN A 161 17.80 10.57 5.63
N ILE A 162 18.49 10.20 6.71
CA ILE A 162 18.27 8.94 7.42
C ILE A 162 17.09 9.13 8.37
N CYS A 163 16.08 8.28 8.21
CA CYS A 163 14.87 8.32 9.02
C CYS A 163 14.72 7.07 9.88
N LYS A 164 14.08 7.25 11.04
CA LYS A 164 13.60 6.18 11.91
C LYS A 164 12.09 5.98 11.65
N VAL A 165 11.57 4.81 11.96
CA VAL A 165 10.11 4.63 12.01
C VAL A 165 9.59 5.08 13.37
N SER A 166 8.33 5.53 13.42
CA SER A 166 7.62 5.78 14.67
C SER A 166 7.68 4.55 15.60
N SER A 167 7.71 4.80 16.91
CA SER A 167 7.71 3.75 17.94
C SER A 167 6.49 2.83 17.89
N GLN A 168 5.39 3.32 17.32
CA GLN A 168 4.15 2.55 17.14
C GLN A 168 4.19 1.65 15.90
N SER A 169 5.20 1.80 15.03
CA SER A 169 5.35 0.99 13.83
C SER A 169 6.02 -0.35 14.15
N PHE A 170 5.32 -1.44 13.83
CA PHE A 170 5.89 -2.80 13.89
C PHE A 170 6.91 -3.05 12.75
N GLN A 171 7.08 -2.10 11.82
CA GLN A 171 8.16 -2.17 10.82
C GLN A 171 9.54 -1.97 11.42
N SER A 172 9.65 -1.42 12.64
CA SER A 172 10.93 -1.19 13.32
C SER A 172 11.76 -2.47 13.42
N GLU A 173 11.13 -3.59 13.81
CA GLU A 173 11.77 -4.90 13.88
C GLU A 173 12.16 -5.41 12.50
N ARG A 174 11.30 -5.25 11.49
CA ARG A 174 11.58 -5.66 10.11
C ARG A 174 12.79 -4.94 9.54
N ILE A 175 12.88 -3.64 9.78
CA ILE A 175 14.01 -2.80 9.35
C ILE A 175 15.27 -3.22 10.08
N ARG A 176 15.19 -3.43 11.41
CA ARG A 176 16.32 -3.93 12.22
C ARG A 176 16.84 -5.27 11.71
N ASN A 177 15.93 -6.18 11.34
CA ASN A 177 16.24 -7.54 10.91
C ASN A 177 16.45 -7.67 9.40
N ALA A 178 16.43 -6.56 8.65
CA ALA A 178 16.56 -6.58 7.20
C ALA A 178 17.88 -7.23 6.77
N SER A 179 17.78 -8.31 6.00
CA SER A 179 18.94 -9.00 5.42
C SER A 179 19.40 -8.29 4.14
N ALA A 180 20.67 -8.46 3.79
CA ALA A 180 21.22 -7.93 2.53
C ALA A 180 20.43 -8.43 1.30
N SER A 181 19.93 -9.67 1.33
CA SER A 181 19.22 -10.35 0.23
C SER A 181 17.69 -10.27 0.30
N GLY A 182 17.10 -9.47 1.19
CA GLY A 182 15.65 -9.36 1.29
C GLY A 182 14.96 -8.84 0.01
N LYS A 183 13.65 -9.04 -0.10
CA LYS A 183 12.85 -8.49 -1.22
C LYS A 183 12.44 -7.01 -1.02
N ASP A 184 12.42 -6.57 0.24
CA ASP A 184 11.96 -5.23 0.64
C ASP A 184 13.01 -4.14 0.41
N ALA A 185 12.97 -3.47 -0.75
CA ALA A 185 13.91 -2.38 -1.04
C ALA A 185 13.31 -1.00 -0.77
N TYR A 186 11.99 -0.86 -0.88
CA TYR A 186 11.31 0.43 -0.86
C TYR A 186 10.13 0.40 0.09
N ALA A 187 9.92 1.51 0.79
CA ALA A 187 8.75 1.72 1.61
C ALA A 187 8.19 3.11 1.36
N MET A 188 6.90 3.26 1.62
CA MET A 188 6.21 4.54 1.63
C MET A 188 5.84 4.92 3.05
N TYR A 189 5.67 6.21 3.26
CA TYR A 189 5.23 6.77 4.52
C TYR A 189 4.16 7.82 4.27
N HIS A 190 3.23 7.96 5.22
CA HIS A 190 2.20 8.98 5.12
C HIS A 190 2.73 10.34 5.60
N ALA A 191 3.37 10.36 6.77
CA ALA A 191 3.88 11.59 7.38
C ALA A 191 5.33 11.45 7.84
N LYS A 192 6.06 12.58 7.80
CA LYS A 192 7.45 12.71 8.24
C LYS A 192 7.51 13.79 9.31
N HIS A 193 7.94 13.41 10.50
CA HIS A 193 8.05 14.30 11.65
C HIS A 193 9.51 14.49 12.01
N ARG A 194 9.89 15.73 12.33
CA ARG A 194 11.20 16.01 12.92
C ARG A 194 10.98 16.33 14.38
N THR A 195 11.62 15.57 15.26
CA THR A 195 11.68 15.96 16.66
C THR A 195 12.52 17.22 16.73
N GLN A 196 11.94 18.31 17.22
CA GLN A 196 12.76 19.42 17.70
C GLN A 196 13.39 18.88 18.98
N GLY A 197 14.69 18.60 18.94
CA GLY A 197 15.40 18.35 20.19
C GLY A 197 15.10 19.55 21.07
N VAL A 198 14.46 19.32 22.23
CA VAL A 198 14.38 20.34 23.26
C VAL A 198 15.84 20.70 23.49
N CYS A 199 16.27 21.86 23.00
CA CYS A 199 17.61 22.37 23.25
C CYS A 199 17.71 22.30 24.76
N GLY A 200 18.55 21.40 25.26
CA GLY A 200 18.72 21.20 26.68
C GLY A 200 18.98 22.58 27.27
N GLY A 201 17.99 23.10 28.00
CA GLY A 201 18.24 24.13 28.98
C GLY A 201 19.26 23.51 29.92
N ALA A 202 20.50 23.97 29.79
CA ALA A 202 21.59 23.85 30.75
C ALA A 202 21.41 22.75 31.81
N GLN A 203 21.71 21.50 31.47
CA GLN A 203 22.19 20.56 32.48
C GLN A 203 23.50 19.94 32.02
N ASN A 204 24.55 20.37 32.70
CA ASN A 204 25.92 19.92 32.65
C ASN A 204 26.04 18.39 32.53
N GLN A 205 26.10 17.87 31.30
CA GLN A 205 26.76 16.59 31.04
C GLN A 205 28.14 16.87 30.48
N VAL A 206 29.11 16.95 31.39
CA VAL A 206 30.55 16.85 31.10
C VAL A 206 30.79 15.45 30.54
N THR A 207 30.58 15.26 29.24
CA THR A 207 31.10 14.10 28.51
C THR A 207 32.46 14.51 27.95
N MET A 208 33.52 14.10 28.66
CA MET A 208 34.90 14.11 28.19
C MET A 208 34.97 13.35 26.86
N SER A 209 34.89 14.07 25.76
CA SER A 209 35.00 13.51 24.41
C SER A 209 36.37 13.82 23.85
N ASN A 210 36.99 12.74 23.39
CA ASN A 210 38.35 12.62 22.88
C ASN A 210 38.56 13.54 21.65
N PRO A 211 39.59 14.41 21.63
CA PRO A 211 39.87 15.31 20.51
C PRO A 211 40.67 14.56 19.44
N GLY A 212 40.01 13.93 18.46
CA GLY A 212 40.77 13.15 17.48
C GLY A 212 40.15 12.78 16.13
N SER A 213 38.88 13.11 15.84
CA SER A 213 38.33 12.80 14.51
C SER A 213 37.43 13.91 13.99
N GLY A 214 38.03 14.85 13.26
CA GLY A 214 37.38 15.95 12.55
C GLY A 214 36.54 15.51 11.35
N LYS A 215 35.47 14.74 11.60
CA LYS A 215 34.31 14.71 10.70
C LYS A 215 33.26 15.60 11.33
N GLU A 216 33.00 16.72 10.68
CA GLU A 216 31.95 17.69 10.97
C GLU A 216 30.70 16.97 11.48
N LYS A 217 30.51 16.97 12.82
CA LYS A 217 29.21 16.70 13.44
C LYS A 217 28.32 17.90 13.11
N GLY A 218 27.84 17.91 11.87
CA GLY A 218 26.84 18.86 11.38
C GLY A 218 25.66 18.91 12.36
N GLY A 219 25.34 20.14 12.78
CA GLY A 219 24.73 20.44 14.06
C GLY A 219 23.29 19.98 14.22
N GLY A 220 22.91 19.72 15.49
CA GLY A 220 21.59 19.95 16.09
C GLY A 220 20.34 19.43 15.37
N GLY A 221 20.49 18.63 14.33
CA GLY A 221 19.38 18.20 13.51
C GLY A 221 18.64 17.10 14.22
N GLY A 222 17.56 17.45 14.92
CA GLY A 222 16.75 16.47 15.64
C GLY A 222 16.28 15.33 14.74
N ASP A 223 16.05 14.18 15.37
CA ASP A 223 15.75 12.92 14.70
C ASP A 223 14.50 13.03 13.82
N ILE A 224 14.56 12.42 12.64
CA ILE A 224 13.44 12.33 11.69
C ILE A 224 12.75 10.99 11.84
N TYR A 225 11.43 11.02 12.05
CA TYR A 225 10.56 9.87 12.21
C TYR A 225 9.55 9.80 11.08
N LEU A 226 9.28 8.59 10.60
CA LEU A 226 8.24 8.30 9.61
C LEU A 226 7.06 7.62 10.29
N SER A 227 5.87 8.11 9.99
CA SER A 227 4.60 7.54 10.44
C SER A 227 3.97 6.71 9.31
N GLU A 228 3.33 5.61 9.72
CA GLU A 228 2.55 4.72 8.84
C GLU A 228 3.37 4.17 7.66
N VAL A 229 4.41 3.40 7.98
CA VAL A 229 5.34 2.89 6.97
C VAL A 229 4.80 1.60 6.34
N ASN A 230 4.78 1.57 5.01
CA ASN A 230 4.29 0.43 4.23
C ASN A 230 5.34 0.03 3.19
N PHE A 231 5.82 -1.22 3.23
CA PHE A 231 6.73 -1.71 2.20
C PHE A 231 5.97 -1.98 0.91
N VAL A 232 6.48 -1.45 -0.19
CA VAL A 232 5.81 -1.50 -1.50
C VAL A 232 6.63 -2.27 -2.52
N PRO A 233 5.97 -3.01 -3.42
CA PRO A 233 6.68 -3.74 -4.46
C PRO A 233 7.20 -2.79 -5.55
N ARG A 234 8.31 -3.18 -6.19
CA ARG A 234 8.96 -2.38 -7.25
C ARG A 234 8.01 -2.05 -8.40
N TYR A 235 7.19 -3.02 -8.80
CA TYR A 235 6.25 -2.85 -9.91
C TYR A 235 5.19 -1.78 -9.60
N ALA A 236 4.75 -1.65 -8.34
CA ALA A 236 3.76 -0.66 -7.97
C ALA A 236 4.35 0.75 -8.12
N LEU A 237 5.61 0.95 -7.69
CA LEU A 237 6.34 2.19 -7.96
C LEU A 237 6.47 2.47 -9.45
N LEU A 238 6.87 1.46 -10.23
CA LEU A 238 7.06 1.62 -11.67
C LEU A 238 5.77 1.89 -12.44
N LEU A 239 4.60 1.44 -11.98
CA LEU A 239 3.33 1.68 -12.69
C LEU A 239 2.56 2.91 -12.16
N PHE A 240 2.53 3.11 -10.84
CA PHE A 240 1.62 4.06 -10.21
C PHE A 240 2.29 5.32 -9.67
N SER A 241 3.62 5.45 -9.78
CA SER A 241 4.26 6.74 -9.50
C SER A 241 3.99 7.74 -10.61
N GLY A 242 3.76 9.01 -10.27
CA GLY A 242 3.75 10.11 -11.24
C GLY A 242 5.15 10.51 -11.76
N GLY A 243 6.21 9.83 -11.34
CA GLY A 243 7.58 10.18 -11.65
C GLY A 243 8.04 9.81 -13.07
N THR A 244 9.06 10.49 -13.56
CA THR A 244 9.71 10.24 -14.85
C THR A 244 10.53 8.94 -14.81
N ILE A 245 10.36 8.08 -15.83
CA ILE A 245 11.13 6.83 -15.95
C ILE A 245 12.17 6.97 -17.05
N GLU A 246 13.43 6.70 -16.70
CA GLU A 246 14.58 6.71 -17.61
C GLU A 246 15.31 5.36 -17.58
N LEU A 247 15.91 4.97 -18.70
CA LEU A 247 16.81 3.81 -18.75
C LEU A 247 18.24 4.33 -18.65
N ARG A 248 18.98 3.89 -17.63
CA ARG A 248 20.40 4.22 -17.44
C ARG A 248 21.26 2.99 -17.75
N ASP A 249 22.28 3.19 -18.58
CA ASP A 249 23.30 2.21 -18.95
C ASP A 249 22.74 0.86 -19.48
N ASN A 250 21.52 0.87 -20.06
CA ASN A 250 20.78 -0.33 -20.50
C ASN A 250 20.65 -1.45 -19.44
N THR A 251 20.86 -1.14 -18.16
CA THR A 251 20.93 -2.13 -17.07
C THR A 251 20.10 -1.74 -15.84
N ALA A 252 19.63 -0.49 -15.79
CA ALA A 252 18.80 -0.03 -14.71
C ALA A 252 17.72 0.94 -15.19
N ILE A 253 16.51 0.73 -14.69
CA ILE A 253 15.43 1.71 -14.78
C ILE A 253 15.59 2.68 -13.61
N VAL A 254 15.58 3.98 -13.89
CA VAL A 254 15.67 5.05 -12.89
C VAL A 254 14.35 5.81 -12.87
N LEU A 255 13.72 5.90 -11.70
CA LEU A 255 12.50 6.66 -11.47
C LEU A 255 12.84 7.97 -10.72
N ASP A 256 12.40 9.10 -11.26
CA ASP A 256 12.64 10.46 -10.74
C ASP A 256 14.11 10.78 -10.44
N GLY A 257 15.02 10.19 -11.23
CA GLY A 257 16.46 10.43 -11.15
C GLY A 257 17.15 9.80 -9.93
N TRP A 258 16.44 9.19 -8.98
CA TRP A 258 17.03 8.69 -7.72
C TRP A 258 16.69 7.24 -7.36
N LEU A 259 15.50 6.75 -7.72
CA LEU A 259 15.11 5.36 -7.44
C LEU A 259 15.65 4.45 -8.55
N LYS A 260 16.63 3.61 -8.24
CA LYS A 260 17.31 2.75 -9.21
C LYS A 260 16.83 1.29 -9.10
N PHE A 261 16.19 0.79 -10.16
CA PHE A 261 15.77 -0.59 -10.30
C PHE A 261 16.71 -1.28 -11.28
N LYS A 262 17.47 -2.28 -10.83
CA LYS A 262 18.29 -3.09 -11.74
C LYS A 262 17.36 -3.96 -12.58
N VAL A 263 17.50 -3.89 -13.90
CA VAL A 263 16.71 -4.66 -14.87
C VAL A 263 17.71 -5.26 -15.84
N GLY A 264 17.96 -6.56 -15.70
CA GLY A 264 18.94 -7.29 -16.51
C GLY A 264 19.79 -8.26 -15.69
N PRO A 265 20.40 -9.26 -16.36
CA PRO A 265 21.13 -10.32 -15.70
C PRO A 265 22.23 -9.71 -14.84
N SER A 266 22.27 -10.13 -13.58
CA SER A 266 23.43 -9.84 -12.76
C SER A 266 24.63 -10.45 -13.47
N LYS A 267 25.67 -9.64 -13.76
CA LYS A 267 26.92 -10.07 -14.41
C LYS A 267 27.61 -11.28 -13.73
N SER A 268 27.09 -11.73 -12.59
CA SER A 268 27.61 -12.81 -11.75
C SER A 268 26.99 -14.20 -11.99
N SER A 269 25.96 -14.35 -12.84
CA SER A 269 25.34 -15.66 -13.08
C SER A 269 25.48 -16.06 -14.54
N ASN A 270 26.23 -17.14 -14.80
CA ASN A 270 26.38 -17.81 -16.10
C ASN A 270 25.08 -18.49 -16.59
N SER A 271 23.91 -18.04 -16.14
CA SER A 271 22.62 -18.58 -16.55
C SER A 271 22.23 -18.00 -17.91
N SER A 272 22.29 -18.84 -18.94
CA SER A 272 21.85 -18.57 -20.32
C SER A 272 20.31 -18.46 -20.45
N SER A 273 19.60 -18.03 -19.41
CA SER A 273 18.14 -17.88 -19.49
C SER A 273 17.81 -16.58 -20.23
N SER A 274 17.17 -16.73 -21.40
CA SER A 274 16.46 -15.73 -22.21
C SER A 274 16.26 -14.37 -21.52
N SER A 275 17.29 -13.54 -21.53
CA SER A 275 17.25 -12.21 -20.94
C SER A 275 16.66 -11.26 -21.97
N TYR A 276 15.38 -10.92 -21.83
CA TYR A 276 14.81 -9.77 -22.53
C TYR A 276 15.66 -8.53 -22.24
N PRO A 277 15.95 -7.68 -23.25
CA PRO A 277 16.73 -6.48 -23.00
C PRO A 277 15.93 -5.55 -22.08
N ALA A 278 16.63 -4.84 -21.18
CA ALA A 278 16.01 -3.92 -20.23
C ALA A 278 15.17 -2.82 -20.91
N SER A 279 15.50 -2.50 -22.17
CA SER A 279 14.73 -1.62 -23.05
C SER A 279 13.30 -2.11 -23.30
N THR A 280 13.07 -3.43 -23.41
CA THR A 280 11.72 -3.97 -23.57
C THR A 280 10.88 -3.74 -22.31
N GLY A 281 11.46 -3.91 -21.13
CA GLY A 281 10.77 -3.69 -19.85
C GLY A 281 10.32 -2.25 -19.65
N ILE A 282 11.19 -1.26 -19.94
CA ILE A 282 10.83 0.16 -19.83
C ILE A 282 9.78 0.59 -20.87
N VAL A 283 9.88 0.09 -22.11
CA VAL A 283 8.88 0.36 -23.15
C VAL A 283 7.51 -0.16 -22.71
N LEU A 284 7.46 -1.40 -22.21
CA LEU A 284 6.23 -1.97 -21.67
C LEU A 284 5.66 -1.10 -20.53
N ILE A 285 6.46 -0.75 -19.53
CA ILE A 285 5.99 0.08 -18.40
C ILE A 285 5.43 1.43 -18.89
N ARG A 286 6.09 2.08 -19.85
CA ARG A 286 5.62 3.35 -20.41
C ARG A 286 4.29 3.20 -21.14
N GLU A 287 4.13 2.18 -21.97
CA GLU A 287 2.87 1.93 -22.67
C GLU A 287 1.73 1.57 -21.70
N LEU A 288 2.03 0.82 -20.64
CA LEU A 288 1.04 0.52 -19.60
C LEU A 288 0.57 1.76 -18.85
N ARG A 289 1.47 2.69 -18.53
CA ARG A 289 1.10 3.96 -17.92
C ARG A 289 0.19 4.78 -18.84
N LYS A 290 0.54 4.88 -20.12
CA LYS A 290 -0.30 5.59 -21.11
C LYS A 290 -1.70 4.99 -21.22
N GLU A 291 -1.81 3.67 -21.26
CA GLU A 291 -3.12 3.02 -21.36
C GLU A 291 -3.92 3.20 -20.06
N LEU A 292 -3.26 3.15 -18.89
CA LEU A 292 -3.90 3.45 -17.61
C LEU A 292 -4.43 4.89 -17.56
N ASP A 293 -3.63 5.87 -17.99
CA ASP A 293 -4.04 7.29 -18.04
C ASP A 293 -5.23 7.49 -18.98
N LYS A 294 -5.20 6.85 -20.16
CA LYS A 294 -6.30 6.89 -21.12
C LYS A 294 -7.58 6.28 -20.55
N MET A 295 -7.46 5.16 -19.83
CA MET A 295 -8.59 4.53 -19.15
C MET A 295 -9.18 5.43 -18.06
N LEU A 296 -8.35 6.03 -17.22
CA LEU A 296 -8.79 6.94 -16.16
C LEU A 296 -9.46 8.19 -16.75
N LEU A 297 -8.88 8.79 -17.79
CA LEU A 297 -9.45 9.95 -18.47
C LEU A 297 -10.80 9.63 -19.10
N LYS A 298 -10.94 8.48 -19.76
CA LYS A 298 -12.23 8.03 -20.29
C LYS A 298 -13.27 7.86 -19.18
N ARG A 299 -12.89 7.29 -18.04
CA ARG A 299 -13.82 7.13 -16.91
C ARG A 299 -14.22 8.49 -16.34
N LEU A 300 -13.28 9.43 -16.18
CA LEU A 300 -13.56 10.81 -15.75
C LEU A 300 -14.55 11.52 -16.69
N GLN A 301 -14.32 11.42 -18.01
CA GLN A 301 -15.22 12.00 -19.02
C GLN A 301 -16.62 11.37 -18.96
N TYR A 302 -16.69 10.04 -18.83
CA TYR A 302 -17.96 9.33 -18.68
C TYR A 302 -18.73 9.82 -17.43
N CYS A 303 -18.05 9.92 -16.29
CA CYS A 303 -18.65 10.40 -15.04
C CYS A 303 -19.10 11.87 -15.13
N SER A 304 -18.35 12.71 -15.85
CA SER A 304 -18.71 14.12 -16.07
C SER A 304 -19.93 14.29 -16.96
N ASN A 305 -20.14 13.40 -17.94
CA ASN A 305 -21.23 13.51 -18.91
C ASN A 305 -22.53 12.86 -18.40
N ASN A 306 -22.41 11.76 -17.65
CA ASN A 306 -23.54 10.98 -17.13
C ASN A 306 -23.73 11.26 -15.64
N GLY A 307 -23.79 12.54 -15.26
CA GLY A 307 -23.95 12.94 -13.86
C GLY A 307 -25.05 12.13 -13.15
N PRO A 308 -25.00 12.00 -11.81
CA PRO A 308 -25.76 11.01 -11.02
C PRO A 308 -27.30 11.14 -11.07
N TYR A 309 -27.84 12.03 -11.91
CA TYR A 309 -29.25 12.37 -12.00
C TYR A 309 -29.80 12.37 -13.44
N THR A 310 -29.19 11.66 -14.40
CA THR A 310 -29.87 11.40 -15.68
C THR A 310 -31.15 10.60 -15.41
N ARG A 311 -32.26 11.35 -15.34
CA ARG A 311 -33.63 10.94 -15.04
C ARG A 311 -34.01 9.70 -15.85
N GLU A 312 -34.70 8.78 -15.20
CA GLU A 312 -35.32 7.54 -15.72
C GLU A 312 -36.39 7.75 -16.83
N GLY A 313 -36.32 8.83 -17.61
CA GLY A 313 -37.40 9.24 -18.52
C GLY A 313 -37.09 9.14 -20.01
N GLU A 314 -35.83 9.07 -20.44
CA GLU A 314 -35.49 9.10 -21.86
C GLU A 314 -34.67 7.86 -22.23
N ASN A 315 -35.38 6.90 -22.84
CA ASN A 315 -34.86 5.70 -23.51
C ASN A 315 -34.03 6.06 -24.75
N GLU A 316 -33.13 7.05 -24.68
CA GLU A 316 -32.02 7.05 -25.62
C GLU A 316 -31.03 6.01 -25.11
N ILE A 317 -30.83 5.01 -25.96
CA ILE A 317 -29.84 3.96 -25.83
C ILE A 317 -28.49 4.67 -25.65
N ALA A 318 -28.14 4.96 -24.38
CA ALA A 318 -26.78 5.30 -24.02
C ALA A 318 -25.94 4.23 -24.69
N PRO A 319 -24.88 4.58 -25.45
CA PRO A 319 -24.04 3.59 -26.08
C PRO A 319 -23.64 2.65 -24.95
N SER A 320 -24.22 1.46 -24.96
CA SER A 320 -23.87 0.43 -24.02
C SER A 320 -22.40 0.23 -24.30
N LEU A 321 -21.55 0.76 -23.41
CA LEU A 321 -20.28 0.13 -23.15
C LEU A 321 -20.66 -1.32 -22.99
N ASP A 322 -20.32 -2.08 -24.02
CA ASP A 322 -20.89 -3.37 -24.37
C ASP A 322 -21.17 -4.16 -23.11
N VAL A 323 -22.33 -4.82 -23.09
CA VAL A 323 -22.98 -5.50 -21.95
C VAL A 323 -22.17 -6.75 -21.51
N ASP A 324 -20.86 -6.73 -21.73
CA ASP A 324 -19.83 -7.28 -20.87
C ASP A 324 -19.22 -6.15 -20.01
N GLY A 325 -20.02 -5.53 -19.13
CA GLY A 325 -19.55 -4.64 -18.04
C GLY A 325 -18.46 -5.24 -17.12
N ARG A 326 -17.99 -6.45 -17.41
CA ARG A 326 -16.61 -6.86 -17.20
C ARG A 326 -15.71 -6.08 -18.16
N ILE A 327 -15.25 -4.91 -17.73
CA ILE A 327 -13.80 -4.71 -17.55
C ILE A 327 -13.00 -5.68 -18.47
N VAL A 328 -12.88 -5.38 -19.77
CA VAL A 328 -11.97 -6.09 -20.72
C VAL A 328 -10.51 -6.04 -20.23
N THR A 329 -10.31 -5.26 -19.18
CA THR A 329 -9.21 -5.25 -18.24
C THR A 329 -8.92 -6.62 -17.60
N ASP A 330 -9.85 -7.57 -17.39
CA ASP A 330 -9.47 -8.70 -16.51
C ASP A 330 -8.45 -9.65 -17.16
N LYS A 331 -8.56 -10.03 -18.45
CA LYS A 331 -7.53 -10.88 -19.07
C LYS A 331 -6.28 -10.10 -19.50
N MET A 332 -6.43 -8.88 -20.00
CA MET A 332 -5.28 -8.11 -20.51
C MET A 332 -4.52 -7.45 -19.36
N LEU A 333 -5.21 -6.87 -18.38
CA LEU A 333 -4.59 -6.38 -17.14
C LEU A 333 -4.09 -7.55 -16.29
N GLN A 334 -4.76 -8.72 -16.20
CA GLN A 334 -4.14 -9.88 -15.54
C GLN A 334 -2.93 -10.40 -16.32
N LYS A 335 -2.95 -10.42 -17.67
CA LYS A 335 -1.75 -10.79 -18.46
C LYS A 335 -0.64 -9.78 -18.29
N VAL A 336 -0.96 -8.49 -18.23
CA VAL A 336 -0.01 -7.41 -17.98
C VAL A 336 0.53 -7.51 -16.58
N VAL A 337 -0.31 -7.64 -15.55
CA VAL A 337 0.08 -7.86 -14.17
C VAL A 337 0.89 -9.14 -14.07
N HIS A 338 0.53 -10.22 -14.77
CA HIS A 338 1.27 -11.47 -14.79
C HIS A 338 2.64 -11.31 -15.46
N VAL A 339 2.73 -10.64 -16.61
CA VAL A 339 3.99 -10.35 -17.31
C VAL A 339 4.86 -9.40 -16.49
N VAL A 340 4.30 -8.33 -15.94
CA VAL A 340 5.00 -7.38 -15.06
C VAL A 340 5.44 -8.07 -13.78
N THR A 341 4.60 -8.93 -13.20
CA THR A 341 4.93 -9.75 -12.03
C THR A 341 6.06 -10.71 -12.38
N HIS A 342 6.01 -11.41 -13.51
CA HIS A 342 7.04 -12.33 -13.94
C HIS A 342 8.36 -11.61 -14.25
N LEU A 343 8.31 -10.47 -14.93
CA LEU A 343 9.47 -9.64 -15.26
C LEU A 343 10.09 -8.96 -14.02
N LEU A 344 9.32 -8.75 -12.94
CA LEU A 344 9.78 -8.00 -11.76
C LEU A 344 9.85 -8.81 -10.46
N MET A 345 9.38 -10.08 -10.45
CA MET A 345 9.43 -10.99 -9.30
C MET A 345 10.43 -12.14 -9.44
N GLU A 346 11.14 -12.27 -10.58
CA GLU A 346 12.26 -13.23 -10.75
C GLU A 346 13.54 -12.89 -9.93
N GLU A 347 13.42 -12.19 -8.79
CA GLU A 347 14.50 -12.02 -7.80
C GLU A 347 14.09 -12.53 -6.39
#